data_AF-A0AAU7QA59-F1
#
_entry.id   AF-A0AAU7QA59-F1
#
_cell.length_a   1.000
_cell.length_b   1.000
_cell.length_c   1.000
_cell.angle_alpha   90.00
_cell.angle_beta   90.00
_cell.angle_gamma   90.00
#
_symmetry.space_group_name_H-M   'P 1'
#
loop_
_entity.id
_entity.type
_entity.pdbx_description
1 polymer ?
#
loop_
_entity_poly.entity_id
_entity_poly.type
_entity_poly.pdbx_seq_one_letter_code
_entity_poly.pdbx_strand_id
1 'polypeptide(L)'
;MPTKKDNQIGNFDAISSNQCELSFIFEDLIEKPIPNLKVKIVSAIGDIHDVITDSFGQISDYVMDNVSELKIMVSSATGKTKEVARFTPTTGKTEVRLLSPKVRVKGKSIALKGAPGTIDSDKRELNTVALGRDAHGNPRLDIYHLCPNDYDLLLAKNVIYWDAIIAASKRSGLIPQAIAAVIDAESAKKNGVWQPTSVAIDFKKTKAMATNEKGGKLSANETYYRSSAAGMTQFLNGTWIGETLKDGTYLNEKAKAANVVAKRPMISRTGREVKKQDGTSVMEEKFQVTLNVWKSLKELKKEHYITGVTPYPLGASGSKSLKDWLKLRFKPEYAIMAAVDYAITNLKALKAKGFNIDGLNDAEKAKVMYLTHHLGLSDAIKFIRKEITESKAKDLLVAQVGAEKAFKYYQDEHKSYVKGHRAWLSNFINDNIKLVHFYCHELRGIKIQDVLLSTVIKKL
;
A
#
# COMPACT_ATOMS: atom_id res chain seq x y z
N MET A 1 5.43 -48.63 -31.11
CA MET A 1 6.67 -47.82 -30.98
C MET A 1 7.00 -47.30 -32.38
N PRO A 2 7.38 -46.03 -32.56
CA PRO A 2 8.46 -45.38 -31.81
C PRO A 2 8.10 -44.07 -31.09
N THR A 3 8.63 -44.01 -29.87
CA THR A 3 9.19 -42.89 -29.09
C THR A 3 9.16 -41.47 -29.69
N LYS A 4 8.41 -40.59 -28.99
CA LYS A 4 8.61 -39.14 -28.97
C LYS A 4 10.02 -38.82 -28.46
N LYS A 5 10.77 -38.04 -29.24
CA LYS A 5 11.97 -37.33 -28.78
C LYS A 5 11.52 -36.10 -28.00
N ASP A 6 12.05 -35.97 -26.79
CA ASP A 6 12.05 -34.75 -26.00
C ASP A 6 12.71 -33.62 -26.79
N ASN A 7 11.96 -32.54 -27.02
CA ASN A 7 12.55 -31.25 -27.37
C ASN A 7 13.04 -30.61 -26.08
N GLN A 8 14.34 -30.72 -25.83
CA GLN A 8 15.04 -29.87 -24.88
C GLN A 8 14.82 -28.41 -25.28
N ILE A 9 14.17 -27.67 -24.37
CA ILE A 9 14.11 -26.22 -24.39
C ILE A 9 15.54 -25.73 -24.18
N GLY A 10 15.99 -24.86 -25.09
CA GLY A 10 17.37 -24.39 -25.19
C GLY A 10 17.92 -23.85 -23.87
N ASN A 11 19.20 -24.16 -23.67
CA ASN A 11 20.11 -23.55 -22.72
C ASN A 11 19.81 -22.05 -22.55
N PHE A 12 19.52 -21.63 -21.32
CA PHE A 12 19.96 -20.32 -20.87
C PHE A 12 21.48 -20.40 -20.80
N ASP A 13 22.15 -19.81 -21.78
CA ASP A 13 23.60 -19.66 -21.73
C ASP A 13 23.97 -18.97 -20.41
N ALA A 14 24.77 -19.66 -19.62
CA ALA A 14 25.36 -19.11 -18.41
C ALA A 14 26.18 -17.89 -18.82
N ILE A 15 25.74 -16.71 -18.38
CA ILE A 15 26.51 -15.46 -18.49
C ILE A 15 27.91 -15.75 -17.94
N SER A 16 28.93 -15.58 -18.79
CA SER A 16 30.32 -15.77 -18.38
C SER A 16 30.65 -14.85 -17.21
N SER A 17 31.54 -15.26 -16.30
CA SER A 17 31.79 -14.58 -15.00
C SER A 17 32.26 -13.11 -15.08
N ASN A 18 32.44 -12.57 -16.29
CA ASN A 18 32.97 -11.23 -16.54
C ASN A 18 31.99 -10.31 -17.29
N GLN A 19 30.77 -10.76 -17.59
CA GLN A 19 29.77 -9.96 -18.30
C GLN A 19 28.86 -9.19 -17.33
N CYS A 20 28.58 -7.94 -17.66
CA CYS A 20 27.65 -7.07 -16.95
C CYS A 20 26.40 -6.83 -17.82
N GLU A 21 25.22 -6.99 -17.23
CA GLU A 21 23.94 -6.68 -17.86
C GLU A 21 23.33 -5.44 -17.21
N LEU A 22 23.05 -4.44 -18.03
CA LEU A 22 22.51 -3.15 -17.59
C LEU A 22 21.09 -2.95 -18.10
N SER A 23 20.20 -2.61 -17.17
CA SER A 23 18.82 -2.25 -17.46
C SER A 23 18.59 -0.78 -17.11
N PHE A 24 17.93 -0.03 -18.01
CA PHE A 24 17.70 1.41 -17.81
C PHE A 24 16.22 1.75 -17.91
N ILE A 25 15.78 2.62 -16.99
CA ILE A 25 14.43 3.20 -17.01
C ILE A 25 14.58 4.72 -16.92
N PHE A 26 13.92 5.43 -17.85
CA PHE A 26 13.95 6.88 -17.96
C PHE A 26 12.61 7.46 -17.53
N GLU A 27 12.62 8.21 -16.44
CA GLU A 27 11.43 8.81 -15.84
C GLU A 27 11.58 10.34 -15.74
N ASP A 28 10.46 11.05 -15.72
CA ASP A 28 10.43 12.48 -15.41
C ASP A 28 10.51 12.75 -13.89
N LEU A 29 10.53 14.02 -13.50
CA LEU A 29 10.63 14.45 -12.10
C LEU A 29 9.45 14.01 -11.22
N ILE A 30 8.38 13.42 -11.79
CA ILE A 30 7.24 12.87 -11.06
C ILE A 30 7.14 11.34 -11.22
N GLU A 31 8.25 10.68 -11.59
CA GLU A 31 8.36 9.21 -11.75
C GLU A 31 7.44 8.68 -12.85
N LYS A 32 7.09 9.51 -13.84
CA LYS A 32 6.34 9.07 -15.01
C LYS A 32 7.34 8.61 -16.10
N PRO A 33 7.15 7.41 -16.69
CA PRO A 33 7.95 6.97 -17.82
C PRO A 33 8.03 7.99 -18.96
N ILE A 34 9.22 8.16 -19.54
CA ILE A 34 9.45 9.00 -20.70
C ILE A 34 9.55 8.12 -21.95
N PRO A 35 8.48 7.96 -22.74
CA PRO A 35 8.54 7.19 -23.97
C PRO A 35 9.19 7.98 -25.11
N ASN A 36 9.72 7.25 -26.09
CA ASN A 36 10.33 7.80 -27.31
C ASN A 36 11.53 8.73 -27.05
N LEU A 37 12.22 8.57 -25.93
CA LEU A 37 13.42 9.30 -25.60
C LEU A 37 14.60 8.64 -26.34
N LYS A 38 15.33 9.43 -27.13
CA LYS A 38 16.57 8.97 -27.77
C LYS A 38 17.69 8.96 -26.74
N VAL A 39 18.24 7.79 -26.49
CA VAL A 39 19.31 7.51 -25.54
C VAL A 39 20.54 7.05 -26.31
N LYS A 40 21.70 7.56 -25.89
CA LYS A 40 23.01 7.18 -26.41
C LYS A 40 23.89 6.77 -25.24
N ILE A 41 24.36 5.53 -25.24
CA ILE A 41 25.32 4.99 -24.27
C ILE A 41 26.70 5.07 -24.90
N VAL A 42 27.66 5.65 -24.19
CA VAL A 42 29.04 5.80 -24.66
C VAL A 42 30.00 5.17 -23.66
N SER A 43 30.77 4.17 -24.08
CA SER A 43 31.81 3.54 -23.25
C SER A 43 33.09 4.38 -23.21
N ALA A 44 33.94 4.16 -22.20
CA ALA A 44 35.23 4.84 -22.08
C ALA A 44 36.18 4.54 -23.25
N ILE A 45 36.01 3.40 -23.92
CA ILE A 45 36.76 3.02 -25.12
C ILE A 45 36.14 3.52 -26.43
N GLY A 46 35.01 4.25 -26.35
CA GLY A 46 34.40 4.96 -27.46
C GLY A 46 33.26 4.20 -28.18
N ASP A 47 32.80 3.07 -27.65
CA ASP A 47 31.64 2.37 -28.22
C ASP A 47 30.38 3.21 -28.03
N ILE A 48 29.54 3.27 -29.06
CA ILE A 48 28.30 4.05 -29.06
C ILE A 48 27.13 3.12 -29.32
N HIS A 49 26.17 3.10 -28.40
CA HIS A 49 24.90 2.40 -28.55
C HIS A 49 23.73 3.38 -28.52
N ASP A 50 23.00 3.49 -29.63
CA ASP A 50 21.85 4.36 -29.80
C ASP A 50 20.54 3.56 -29.69
N VAL A 51 19.64 3.97 -28.81
CA VAL A 51 18.37 3.29 -28.54
C VAL A 51 17.26 4.28 -28.21
N ILE A 52 16.01 3.87 -28.37
CA ILE A 52 14.82 4.69 -28.08
C ILE A 52 14.02 4.01 -26.98
N THR A 53 13.57 4.77 -25.99
CA THR A 53 12.76 4.23 -24.90
C THR A 53 11.35 3.81 -25.37
N ASP A 54 10.85 2.70 -24.82
CA ASP A 54 9.51 2.18 -25.09
C ASP A 54 8.40 2.95 -24.34
N SER A 55 7.16 2.45 -24.37
CA SER A 55 6.03 3.05 -23.65
C SER A 55 6.19 3.12 -22.13
N PHE A 56 7.07 2.30 -21.56
CA PHE A 56 7.40 2.24 -20.15
C PHE A 56 8.72 2.96 -19.82
N GLY A 57 9.29 3.71 -20.77
CA GLY A 57 10.52 4.45 -20.56
C GLY A 57 11.76 3.56 -20.49
N GLN A 58 11.65 2.30 -20.90
CA GLN A 58 12.71 1.30 -20.83
C GLN A 58 13.46 1.18 -22.16
N ILE A 59 14.71 0.73 -22.10
CA ILE A 59 15.48 0.30 -23.27
C ILE A 59 15.83 -1.18 -23.11
N SER A 60 16.16 -1.85 -24.21
CA SER A 60 16.66 -3.23 -24.17
C SER A 60 17.89 -3.33 -23.28
N ASP A 61 18.00 -4.44 -22.54
CA ASP A 61 19.13 -4.70 -21.67
C ASP A 61 20.45 -4.64 -22.46
N TYR A 62 21.43 -3.93 -21.91
CA TYR A 62 22.71 -3.68 -22.53
C TYR A 62 23.76 -4.57 -21.87
N VAL A 63 24.25 -5.56 -22.62
CA VAL A 63 25.26 -6.52 -22.15
C VAL A 63 26.64 -6.03 -22.59
N MET A 64 27.62 -6.06 -21.67
CA MET A 64 28.99 -5.67 -21.98
C MET A 64 30.03 -6.53 -21.27
N ASP A 65 31.18 -6.70 -21.93
CA ASP A 65 32.28 -7.56 -21.49
C ASP A 65 33.33 -6.84 -20.61
N ASN A 66 33.29 -5.50 -20.51
CA ASN A 66 34.26 -4.72 -19.73
C ASN A 66 33.61 -3.79 -18.70
N VAL A 67 34.22 -3.72 -17.52
CA VAL A 67 33.89 -2.76 -16.46
C VAL A 67 34.56 -1.42 -16.78
N SER A 68 34.02 -0.70 -17.75
CA SER A 68 34.51 0.62 -18.17
C SER A 68 33.49 1.71 -17.87
N GLU A 69 33.97 2.95 -17.65
CA GLU A 69 33.07 4.08 -17.39
C GLU A 69 32.10 4.27 -18.57
N LEU A 70 30.81 4.35 -18.27
CA LEU A 70 29.75 4.64 -19.21
C LEU A 70 29.27 6.08 -19.03
N LYS A 71 29.01 6.75 -20.15
CA LYS A 71 28.28 8.02 -20.22
C LYS A 71 26.93 7.77 -20.87
N ILE A 72 25.87 8.24 -20.22
CA ILE A 72 24.52 8.16 -20.76
C ILE A 72 24.11 9.56 -21.23
N MET A 73 23.87 9.67 -22.52
CA MET A 73 23.45 10.89 -23.20
C MET A 73 22.00 10.73 -23.64
N VAL A 74 21.21 11.79 -23.57
CA VAL A 74 19.84 11.80 -24.11
C VAL A 74 19.65 12.98 -25.06
N SER A 75 18.88 12.77 -26.12
CA SER A 75 18.56 13.83 -27.09
C SER A 75 17.17 14.40 -26.84
N SER A 76 17.06 15.73 -26.86
CA SER A 76 15.76 16.39 -26.93
C SER A 76 15.07 16.15 -28.28
N ALA A 77 13.75 16.39 -28.32
CA ALA A 77 13.00 16.49 -29.58
C ALA A 77 13.59 17.52 -30.57
N THR A 78 14.37 18.49 -30.09
CA THR A 78 15.06 19.50 -30.89
C THR A 78 16.50 19.09 -31.25
N GLY A 79 16.90 17.84 -31.05
CA GLY A 79 18.22 17.31 -31.40
C GLY A 79 19.38 17.72 -30.49
N LYS A 80 19.12 18.44 -29.38
CA LYS A 80 20.18 18.79 -28.41
C LYS A 80 20.46 17.60 -27.50
N THR A 81 21.70 17.14 -27.49
CA THR A 81 22.19 16.07 -26.62
C THR A 81 22.64 16.61 -25.27
N LYS A 82 22.36 15.87 -24.19
CA LYS A 82 22.83 16.20 -22.83
C LYS A 82 23.28 14.93 -22.10
N GLU A 83 24.40 15.02 -21.38
CA GLU A 83 24.82 13.99 -20.42
C GLU A 83 23.88 13.98 -19.22
N VAL A 84 23.31 12.82 -18.92
CA VAL A 84 22.39 12.61 -17.78
C VAL A 84 22.96 11.65 -16.75
N ALA A 85 23.95 10.85 -17.12
CA ALA A 85 24.63 9.94 -16.20
C ALA A 85 26.08 9.70 -16.61
N ARG A 86 26.87 9.37 -15.59
CA ARG A 86 28.21 8.82 -15.74
C ARG A 86 28.49 7.87 -14.59
N PHE A 87 28.85 6.63 -14.89
CA PHE A 87 29.13 5.63 -13.87
C PHE A 87 29.97 4.48 -14.44
N THR A 88 30.64 3.74 -13.56
CA THR A 88 31.33 2.49 -13.90
C THR A 88 30.49 1.32 -13.41
N PRO A 89 29.96 0.46 -14.30
CA PRO A 89 29.17 -0.72 -13.91
C PRO A 89 29.97 -1.69 -13.06
N THR A 90 29.39 -2.27 -12.00
CA THR A 90 30.02 -3.41 -11.31
C THR A 90 29.41 -4.72 -11.79
N THR A 91 30.13 -5.83 -11.66
CA THR A 91 29.63 -7.16 -12.00
C THR A 91 28.33 -7.46 -11.24
N GLY A 92 27.28 -7.94 -11.93
CA GLY A 92 25.92 -8.07 -11.40
C GLY A 92 24.95 -6.99 -11.93
N LYS A 93 23.67 -7.03 -11.52
CA LYS A 93 22.64 -6.09 -12.02
C LYS A 93 22.75 -4.74 -11.32
N THR A 94 23.12 -3.72 -12.08
CA THR A 94 23.17 -2.32 -11.60
C THR A 94 21.93 -1.57 -12.11
N GLU A 95 21.05 -1.10 -11.23
CA GLU A 95 19.91 -0.25 -11.61
C GLU A 95 20.32 1.23 -11.51
N VAL A 96 20.34 1.91 -12.65
CA VAL A 96 20.71 3.34 -12.73
C VAL A 96 19.48 4.19 -13.03
N ARG A 97 19.05 5.00 -12.06
CA ARG A 97 17.91 5.91 -12.20
C ARG A 97 18.37 7.29 -12.66
N LEU A 98 17.86 7.74 -13.81
CA LEU A 98 18.24 9.01 -14.44
C LEU A 98 17.09 10.01 -14.47
N LEU A 99 17.26 11.16 -13.81
CA LEU A 99 16.23 12.21 -13.70
C LEU A 99 16.43 13.29 -14.76
N SER A 100 15.49 13.43 -15.70
CA SER A 100 15.52 14.48 -16.73
C SER A 100 14.82 15.78 -16.26
N PRO A 101 15.41 16.97 -16.45
CA PRO A 101 14.89 18.23 -15.88
C PRO A 101 13.74 18.89 -16.66
N LYS A 102 13.08 18.20 -17.60
CA LYS A 102 12.22 18.85 -18.61
C LYS A 102 10.80 19.23 -18.19
N VAL A 103 10.48 19.23 -16.90
CA VAL A 103 9.21 19.79 -16.43
C VAL A 103 9.49 20.88 -15.39
N ARG A 104 8.98 22.09 -15.65
CA ARG A 104 8.91 23.14 -14.62
C ARG A 104 7.89 22.68 -13.57
N VAL A 105 8.37 22.05 -12.51
CA VAL A 105 7.53 21.66 -11.38
C VAL A 105 7.21 22.92 -10.58
N LYS A 106 5.92 23.26 -10.44
CA LYS A 106 5.45 24.25 -9.45
C LYS A 106 5.55 23.63 -8.05
N GLY A 107 6.76 23.35 -7.59
CA GLY A 107 7.06 22.88 -6.25
C GLY A 107 7.95 23.88 -5.55
N LYS A 108 7.69 24.16 -4.26
CA LYS A 108 8.68 24.85 -3.42
C LYS A 108 9.84 23.89 -3.23
N SER A 109 10.97 24.15 -3.88
CA SER A 109 12.24 23.48 -3.58
C SER A 109 12.55 23.73 -2.10
N ILE A 110 12.72 22.66 -1.33
CA ILE A 110 13.14 22.76 0.07
C ILE A 110 14.67 22.73 0.06
N ALA A 111 15.30 23.75 0.65
CA ALA A 111 16.74 23.73 0.82
C ALA A 111 17.11 22.61 1.81
N LEU A 112 17.96 21.68 1.38
CA LEU A 112 18.57 20.71 2.29
C LEU A 112 19.48 21.46 3.27
N LYS A 113 19.18 21.33 4.56
CA LYS A 113 19.98 21.89 5.65
C LYS A 113 21.21 21.01 5.90
N GLY A 114 22.33 21.62 6.27
CA GLY A 114 23.60 20.92 6.55
C GLY A 114 24.70 21.20 5.52
N ALA A 115 25.95 20.91 5.91
CA ALA A 115 27.12 21.07 5.05
C ALA A 115 27.15 20.01 3.92
N PRO A 116 27.90 20.27 2.82
CA PRO A 116 28.31 19.22 1.89
C PRO A 116 28.99 18.05 2.63
N GLY A 117 28.79 16.82 2.15
CA GLY A 117 29.39 15.60 2.73
C GLY A 117 28.65 15.00 3.93
N THR A 118 27.52 15.58 4.35
CA THR A 118 26.71 15.08 5.48
C THR A 118 26.18 13.66 5.32
N ILE A 119 26.06 13.16 4.09
CA ILE A 119 25.72 11.76 3.86
C ILE A 119 26.95 10.85 3.90
N ASP A 120 28.12 11.35 3.49
CA ASP A 120 29.33 10.55 3.33
C ASP A 120 30.05 10.30 4.67
N SER A 121 29.86 11.18 5.67
CA SER A 121 30.53 11.13 6.97
C SER A 121 29.81 10.35 8.06
N ASP A 122 28.48 10.17 7.93
CA ASP A 122 27.64 9.70 9.04
C ASP A 122 27.39 8.20 8.93
N LYS A 123 27.93 7.41 9.87
CA LYS A 123 27.46 6.03 10.09
C LYS A 123 25.98 6.08 10.47
N ARG A 124 25.12 5.45 9.66
CA ARG A 124 23.68 5.42 9.91
C ARG A 124 23.20 4.03 10.29
N GLU A 125 22.11 4.01 11.05
CA GLU A 125 21.46 2.77 11.47
C GLU A 125 20.90 2.01 10.26
N LEU A 126 20.97 0.69 10.32
CA LEU A 126 20.36 -0.19 9.31
C LEU A 126 18.84 0.03 9.28
N ASN A 127 18.24 -0.19 8.11
CA ASN A 127 16.82 -0.04 7.83
C ASN A 127 16.28 1.39 7.95
N THR A 128 17.12 2.38 7.62
CA THR A 128 16.75 3.80 7.67
C THR A 128 16.89 4.48 6.31
N VAL A 129 16.24 5.64 6.18
CA VAL A 129 16.34 6.52 5.01
C VAL A 129 17.03 7.81 5.42
N ALA A 130 18.02 8.21 4.62
CA ALA A 130 18.85 9.37 4.85
C ALA A 130 18.75 10.33 3.68
N LEU A 131 18.34 11.57 3.92
CA LEU A 131 18.36 12.64 2.93
C LEU A 131 19.39 13.69 3.34
N GLY A 132 20.29 14.06 2.45
CA GLY A 132 21.39 14.96 2.75
C GLY A 132 22.15 15.39 1.52
N ARG A 133 23.37 15.86 1.70
CA ARG A 133 24.25 16.29 0.60
C ARG A 133 25.47 15.39 0.49
N ASP A 134 25.84 15.05 -0.74
CA ASP A 134 27.16 14.47 -1.02
C ASP A 134 28.28 15.51 -0.80
N ALA A 135 29.53 15.07 -0.86
CA ALA A 135 30.72 15.93 -0.73
C ALA A 135 30.75 17.12 -1.70
N HIS A 136 30.07 17.03 -2.85
CA HIS A 136 29.98 18.09 -3.86
C HIS A 136 28.79 19.03 -3.63
N GLY A 137 27.97 18.77 -2.60
CA GLY A 137 26.81 19.59 -2.24
C GLY A 137 25.51 19.21 -2.95
N ASN A 138 25.51 18.13 -3.75
CA ASN A 138 24.32 17.64 -4.46
C ASN A 138 23.36 16.92 -3.50
N PRO A 139 22.04 17.05 -3.69
CA PRO A 139 21.06 16.30 -2.91
C PRO A 139 21.18 14.80 -3.17
N ARG A 140 21.36 14.01 -2.12
CA ARG A 140 21.48 12.54 -2.16
C ARG A 140 20.49 11.91 -1.17
N LEU A 141 19.90 10.78 -1.56
CA LEU A 141 19.04 9.96 -0.71
C LEU A 141 19.71 8.58 -0.59
N ASP A 142 20.16 8.23 0.61
CA ASP A 142 20.69 6.89 0.90
C ASP A 142 19.64 6.06 1.63
N ILE A 143 19.47 4.82 1.19
CA ILE A 143 18.60 3.84 1.80
C ILE A 143 19.52 2.78 2.41
N TYR A 144 19.63 2.78 3.73
CA TYR A 144 20.43 1.81 4.47
C TYR A 144 19.57 0.57 4.65
N HIS A 145 19.73 -0.42 3.78
CA HIS A 145 18.94 -1.63 3.84
C HIS A 145 19.80 -2.84 3.45
N LEU A 146 19.77 -3.88 4.28
CA LEU A 146 20.54 -5.10 4.04
C LEU A 146 19.70 -6.03 3.15
N CYS A 147 20.16 -6.33 1.94
CA CYS A 147 19.67 -7.44 1.13
C CYS A 147 20.87 -8.31 0.68
N PRO A 148 20.74 -9.65 0.64
CA PRO A 148 19.65 -10.42 1.23
C PRO A 148 19.61 -10.29 2.76
N ASN A 149 18.42 -10.44 3.36
CA ASN A 149 18.24 -10.45 4.81
C ASN A 149 17.45 -11.69 5.25
N ASP A 150 17.36 -11.92 6.56
CA ASP A 150 16.71 -13.10 7.13
C ASP A 150 15.21 -13.20 6.85
N TYR A 151 14.60 -12.10 6.39
CA TYR A 151 13.19 -12.06 6.02
C TYR A 151 12.99 -12.04 4.49
N ASP A 152 14.06 -11.99 3.70
CA ASP A 152 14.05 -11.74 2.25
C ASP A 152 13.17 -10.54 1.86
N LEU A 153 13.08 -9.51 2.71
CA LEU A 153 12.16 -8.39 2.55
C LEU A 153 12.88 -7.17 1.99
N LEU A 154 12.33 -6.55 0.95
CA LEU A 154 12.76 -5.28 0.37
C LEU A 154 11.62 -4.26 0.46
N LEU A 155 11.84 -3.14 1.16
CA LEU A 155 10.85 -2.06 1.28
C LEU A 155 11.24 -0.78 0.52
N ALA A 156 12.47 -0.70 0.01
CA ALA A 156 13.02 0.49 -0.63
C ALA A 156 12.78 1.77 0.22
N LYS A 157 12.17 2.81 -0.33
CA LYS A 157 11.88 4.07 0.37
C LYS A 157 10.96 3.89 1.59
N ASN A 158 10.23 2.78 1.68
CA ASN A 158 9.33 2.44 2.78
C ASN A 158 10.06 1.67 3.90
N VAL A 159 11.39 1.52 3.85
CA VAL A 159 12.18 0.83 4.89
C VAL A 159 12.02 1.47 6.28
N ILE A 160 11.62 2.73 6.36
CA ILE A 160 11.22 3.38 7.62
C ILE A 160 10.09 2.66 8.38
N TYR A 161 9.36 1.76 7.72
CA TYR A 161 8.31 0.93 8.32
C TYR A 161 8.76 -0.50 8.63
N TRP A 162 10.05 -0.81 8.49
CA TRP A 162 10.64 -2.13 8.67
C TRP A 162 10.18 -2.79 9.98
N ASP A 163 10.42 -2.14 11.11
CA ASP A 163 10.12 -2.73 12.43
C ASP A 163 8.63 -3.03 12.59
N ALA A 164 7.75 -2.16 12.08
CA ALA A 164 6.31 -2.36 12.12
C ALA A 164 5.87 -3.54 11.25
N ILE A 165 6.45 -3.71 10.06
CA ILE A 165 6.17 -4.84 9.17
C ILE A 165 6.67 -6.15 9.79
N ILE A 166 7.88 -6.18 10.34
CA ILE A 166 8.44 -7.37 10.99
C ILE A 166 7.64 -7.74 12.24
N ALA A 167 7.25 -6.77 13.07
CA ALA A 167 6.40 -7.02 14.23
C ALA A 167 5.04 -7.60 13.82
N ALA A 168 4.43 -7.07 12.74
CA ALA A 168 3.16 -7.57 12.23
C ALA A 168 3.27 -8.97 11.61
N SER A 169 4.39 -9.27 10.95
CA SER A 169 4.72 -10.61 10.45
C SER A 169 4.80 -11.61 11.61
N LYS A 170 5.58 -11.30 12.65
CA LYS A 170 5.67 -12.14 13.86
C LYS A 170 4.32 -12.34 14.54
N ARG A 171 3.48 -11.30 14.61
CA ARG A 171 2.15 -11.37 15.23
C ARG A 171 1.19 -12.28 14.47
N SER A 172 1.25 -12.28 13.14
CA SER A 172 0.29 -13.01 12.30
C SER A 172 0.76 -14.37 11.82
N GLY A 173 2.07 -14.61 11.82
CA GLY A 173 2.69 -15.73 11.14
C GLY A 173 2.67 -15.62 9.61
N LEU A 174 2.28 -14.47 9.04
CA LEU A 174 2.36 -14.21 7.60
C LEU A 174 3.76 -13.69 7.26
N ILE A 175 4.25 -14.05 6.08
CA ILE A 175 5.50 -13.46 5.58
C ILE A 175 5.39 -11.93 5.41
N PRO A 176 6.47 -11.18 5.66
CA PRO A 176 6.42 -9.72 5.63
C PRO A 176 6.12 -9.13 4.25
N GLN A 177 6.43 -9.85 3.16
CA GLN A 177 6.12 -9.46 1.78
C GLN A 177 4.61 -9.42 1.54
N ALA A 178 3.86 -10.38 2.08
CA ALA A 178 2.41 -10.43 1.98
C ALA A 178 1.79 -9.22 2.69
N ILE A 179 2.31 -8.88 3.88
CA ILE A 179 1.86 -7.71 4.64
C ILE A 179 2.21 -6.43 3.86
N ALA A 180 3.46 -6.27 3.43
CA ALA A 180 3.91 -5.11 2.67
C ALA A 180 3.08 -4.89 1.41
N ALA A 181 2.75 -5.94 0.66
CA ALA A 181 1.90 -5.85 -0.53
C ALA A 181 0.48 -5.37 -0.21
N VAL A 182 -0.13 -5.82 0.89
CA VAL A 182 -1.45 -5.34 1.32
C VAL A 182 -1.38 -3.87 1.75
N ILE A 183 -0.36 -3.49 2.53
CA ILE A 183 -0.17 -2.10 2.96
C ILE A 183 0.07 -1.19 1.75
N ASP A 184 0.87 -1.62 0.79
CA ASP A 184 1.19 -0.88 -0.42
C ASP A 184 -0.05 -0.63 -1.29
N ALA A 185 -0.95 -1.61 -1.38
CA ALA A 185 -2.20 -1.50 -2.13
C ALA A 185 -3.22 -0.56 -1.47
N GLU A 186 -3.22 -0.45 -0.14
CA GLU A 186 -4.12 0.46 0.60
C GLU A 186 -3.55 1.88 0.73
N SER A 187 -2.23 2.00 0.77
CA SER A 187 -1.56 3.27 1.07
C SER A 187 -1.67 4.25 -0.10
N ALA A 188 -2.12 5.46 0.21
CA ALA A 188 -1.78 6.60 -0.65
C ALA A 188 -0.25 6.77 -0.63
N LYS A 189 0.32 7.11 -1.79
CA LYS A 189 1.78 7.25 -1.96
C LYS A 189 2.11 8.68 -2.35
N LYS A 190 3.20 9.22 -1.80
CA LYS A 190 3.82 10.47 -2.25
C LYS A 190 5.27 10.18 -2.56
N ASN A 191 5.65 10.32 -3.84
CA ASN A 191 6.99 10.00 -4.33
C ASN A 191 7.43 8.56 -3.99
N GLY A 192 6.50 7.60 -4.10
CA GLY A 192 6.70 6.19 -3.74
C GLY A 192 6.66 5.85 -2.24
N VAL A 193 6.55 6.83 -1.35
CA VAL A 193 6.48 6.61 0.11
C VAL A 193 5.04 6.52 0.59
N TRP A 194 4.70 5.49 1.35
CA TRP A 194 3.39 5.32 1.98
C TRP A 194 3.07 6.49 2.90
N GLN A 195 1.83 6.99 2.83
CA GLN A 195 1.42 8.20 3.54
C GLN A 195 0.64 7.84 4.80
N PRO A 196 1.24 7.91 6.00
CA PRO A 196 0.56 7.57 7.24
C PRO A 196 -0.55 8.57 7.57
N THR A 197 -0.54 9.77 7.00
CA THR A 197 -1.55 10.80 7.21
C THR A 197 -2.63 10.84 6.12
N SER A 198 -2.74 9.80 5.28
CA SER A 198 -3.74 9.77 4.22
C SER A 198 -5.18 9.71 4.77
N VAL A 199 -6.08 10.35 4.03
CA VAL A 199 -7.51 10.43 4.33
C VAL A 199 -8.31 10.41 3.02
N ALA A 200 -9.51 9.86 3.05
CA ALA A 200 -10.37 9.74 1.86
C ALA A 200 -11.07 11.07 1.51
N ILE A 201 -10.34 12.02 0.91
CA ILE A 201 -10.87 13.34 0.50
C ILE A 201 -11.74 13.22 -0.75
N ASP A 202 -12.87 13.92 -0.75
CA ASP A 202 -13.65 14.18 -1.95
C ASP A 202 -13.17 15.46 -2.65
N PHE A 203 -12.17 15.31 -3.53
CA PHE A 203 -11.60 16.45 -4.26
C PHE A 203 -12.62 17.14 -5.18
N LYS A 204 -13.56 16.39 -5.78
CA LYS A 204 -14.59 16.98 -6.66
C LYS A 204 -15.48 17.91 -5.83
N LYS A 205 -16.02 17.41 -4.71
CA LYS A 205 -16.88 18.21 -3.82
C LYS A 205 -16.12 19.36 -3.15
N THR A 206 -14.92 19.09 -2.63
CA THR A 206 -14.07 20.12 -1.99
C THR A 206 -13.78 21.28 -2.95
N LYS A 207 -13.45 20.98 -4.21
CA LYS A 207 -13.20 22.03 -5.22
C LYS A 207 -14.47 22.78 -5.63
N ALA A 208 -15.60 22.09 -5.79
CA ALA A 208 -16.87 22.71 -6.18
C ALA A 208 -17.40 23.70 -5.13
N MET A 209 -17.24 23.39 -3.84
CA MET A 209 -17.65 24.30 -2.77
C MET A 209 -16.74 25.53 -2.72
N ALA A 210 -15.43 25.36 -2.87
CA ALA A 210 -14.48 26.47 -2.92
C ALA A 210 -14.75 27.46 -4.08
N THR A 211 -15.36 27.03 -5.18
CA THR A 211 -15.70 27.90 -6.32
C THR A 211 -17.02 28.67 -6.15
N ASN A 212 -17.90 28.25 -5.25
CA ASN A 212 -19.23 28.85 -5.05
C ASN A 212 -19.24 30.04 -4.08
N GLU A 213 -18.15 30.29 -3.35
CA GLU A 213 -18.06 31.30 -2.27
C GLU A 213 -17.55 32.69 -2.72
N LYS A 214 -17.79 33.11 -3.98
CA LYS A 214 -17.48 34.48 -4.45
C LYS A 214 -18.48 35.53 -3.91
N GLY A 215 -18.61 35.61 -2.58
CA GLY A 215 -19.60 36.46 -1.90
C GLY A 215 -19.29 36.70 -0.42
N GLY A 216 -18.04 37.02 -0.07
CA GLY A 216 -17.69 37.83 1.11
C GLY A 216 -18.05 37.32 2.52
N LYS A 217 -17.39 36.26 3.01
CA LYS A 217 -16.73 36.17 4.33
C LYS A 217 -16.04 34.80 4.43
N LEU A 218 -14.72 34.77 4.67
CA LEU A 218 -13.93 33.54 4.76
C LEU A 218 -14.44 32.64 5.90
N SER A 219 -15.12 31.54 5.55
CA SER A 219 -15.18 30.36 6.41
C SER A 219 -13.96 29.48 6.06
N ALA A 220 -13.27 28.95 7.06
CA ALA A 220 -12.00 28.25 6.86
C ALA A 220 -12.17 27.05 5.91
N ASN A 221 -11.38 26.97 4.81
CA ASN A 221 -11.27 25.86 3.84
C ASN A 221 -11.90 24.52 4.31
N GLU A 222 -13.21 24.35 4.12
CA GLU A 222 -13.89 23.12 4.51
C GLU A 222 -13.46 21.96 3.61
N THR A 223 -12.84 20.94 4.20
CA THR A 223 -12.45 19.72 3.48
C THR A 223 -13.58 18.71 3.54
N TYR A 224 -14.05 18.26 2.37
CA TYR A 224 -15.08 17.23 2.27
C TYR A 224 -14.46 15.85 2.12
N TYR A 225 -14.97 14.87 2.85
CA TYR A 225 -14.49 13.49 2.86
C TYR A 225 -15.50 12.54 2.23
N ARG A 226 -15.01 11.54 1.51
CA ARG A 226 -15.83 10.44 0.94
C ARG A 226 -16.20 9.41 2.00
N SER A 227 -15.31 9.19 2.96
CA SER A 227 -15.50 8.24 4.05
C SER A 227 -14.58 8.56 5.22
N SER A 228 -14.86 7.94 6.37
CA SER A 228 -14.02 8.09 7.57
C SER A 228 -12.68 7.36 7.49
N ALA A 229 -12.32 6.80 6.33
CA ALA A 229 -11.09 6.07 6.10
C ALA A 229 -9.88 6.98 6.30
N ALA A 230 -8.93 6.52 7.12
CA ALA A 230 -7.79 7.31 7.54
C ALA A 230 -6.58 6.43 7.85
N GLY A 231 -5.39 7.01 7.68
CA GLY A 231 -4.13 6.31 7.86
C GLY A 231 -3.71 5.56 6.60
N MET A 232 -2.46 5.09 6.58
CA MET A 232 -1.90 4.33 5.46
C MET A 232 -2.66 3.03 5.14
N THR A 233 -3.48 2.53 6.07
CA THR A 233 -4.33 1.34 5.90
C THR A 233 -5.81 1.67 5.82
N GLN A 234 -6.16 2.96 5.69
CA GLN A 234 -7.51 3.44 5.34
C GLN A 234 -8.67 2.91 6.23
N PHE A 235 -8.40 2.63 7.50
CA PHE A 235 -9.43 2.14 8.44
C PHE A 235 -10.56 3.15 8.65
N LEU A 236 -11.81 2.68 8.61
CA LEU A 236 -13.00 3.43 9.01
C LEU A 236 -13.09 3.56 10.54
N ASN A 237 -13.75 4.62 11.04
CA ASN A 237 -13.96 4.82 12.49
C ASN A 237 -14.62 3.60 13.15
N GLY A 238 -15.66 3.07 12.50
CA GLY A 238 -16.43 1.93 12.98
C GLY A 238 -15.61 0.64 13.04
N THR A 239 -14.79 0.38 12.02
CA THR A 239 -13.93 -0.80 11.95
C THR A 239 -12.80 -0.70 12.97
N TRP A 240 -12.17 0.47 13.10
CA TRP A 240 -11.12 0.72 14.08
C TRP A 240 -11.57 0.44 15.52
N ILE A 241 -12.75 0.97 15.90
CA ILE A 241 -13.32 0.72 17.23
C ILE A 241 -13.81 -0.72 17.37
N GLY A 242 -14.29 -1.33 16.29
CA GLY A 242 -14.61 -2.76 16.26
C GLY A 242 -13.42 -3.62 16.62
N GLU A 243 -12.25 -3.36 16.02
CA GLU A 243 -11.01 -4.07 16.37
C GLU A 243 -10.53 -3.70 17.78
N THR A 244 -10.65 -2.44 18.19
CA THR A 244 -10.31 -1.98 19.56
C THR A 244 -11.10 -2.74 20.65
N LEU A 245 -12.36 -3.09 20.39
CA LEU A 245 -13.22 -3.81 21.34
C LEU A 245 -13.18 -5.33 21.18
N LYS A 246 -12.38 -5.84 20.25
CA LYS A 246 -12.24 -7.28 20.01
C LYS A 246 -11.05 -7.83 20.81
N ASP A 247 -11.34 -8.74 21.73
CA ASP A 247 -10.31 -9.40 22.53
C ASP A 247 -9.26 -10.09 21.64
N GLY A 248 -7.99 -9.94 22.02
CA GLY A 248 -6.85 -10.52 21.32
C GLY A 248 -6.33 -9.72 20.12
N THR A 249 -6.86 -8.53 19.85
CA THR A 249 -6.24 -7.60 18.89
C THR A 249 -5.23 -6.68 19.59
N TYR A 250 -4.25 -6.20 18.83
CA TYR A 250 -3.24 -5.25 19.25
C TYR A 250 -3.90 -3.95 19.72
N LEU A 251 -4.95 -3.49 19.02
CA LEU A 251 -5.70 -2.31 19.45
C LEU A 251 -6.37 -2.53 20.81
N ASN A 252 -6.96 -3.70 21.05
CA ASN A 252 -7.56 -4.04 22.34
C ASN A 252 -6.52 -4.09 23.45
N GLU A 253 -5.38 -4.74 23.21
CA GLU A 253 -4.25 -4.79 24.15
C GLU A 253 -3.77 -3.38 24.53
N LYS A 254 -3.52 -2.52 23.53
CA LYS A 254 -3.11 -1.13 23.78
C LYS A 254 -4.20 -0.30 24.45
N ALA A 255 -5.46 -0.52 24.12
CA ALA A 255 -6.58 0.21 24.70
C ALA A 255 -6.79 -0.13 26.18
N LYS A 256 -6.63 -1.40 26.53
CA LYS A 256 -6.65 -1.88 27.92
C LYS A 256 -5.47 -1.29 28.70
N ALA A 257 -4.25 -1.32 28.13
CA ALA A 257 -3.08 -0.71 28.75
C ALA A 257 -3.23 0.81 28.96
N ALA A 258 -3.93 1.49 28.06
CA ALA A 258 -4.26 2.91 28.18
C ALA A 258 -5.49 3.19 29.05
N ASN A 259 -6.12 2.18 29.66
CA ASN A 259 -7.34 2.26 30.46
C ASN A 259 -8.56 2.86 29.73
N VAL A 260 -8.58 2.82 28.40
CA VAL A 260 -9.72 3.32 27.59
C VAL A 260 -10.67 2.21 27.13
N VAL A 261 -10.35 0.95 27.43
CA VAL A 261 -11.23 -0.21 27.23
C VAL A 261 -11.25 -1.07 28.48
N ALA A 262 -12.44 -1.51 28.87
CA ALA A 262 -12.64 -2.44 29.97
C ALA A 262 -13.95 -3.23 29.81
N LYS A 263 -14.02 -4.40 30.45
CA LYS A 263 -15.27 -5.15 30.60
C LYS A 263 -16.24 -4.39 31.51
N ARG A 264 -17.44 -4.13 31.00
CA ARG A 264 -18.53 -3.46 31.73
C ARG A 264 -19.83 -4.25 31.55
N PRO A 265 -20.81 -4.10 32.46
CA PRO A 265 -22.12 -4.72 32.29
C PRO A 265 -22.77 -4.31 30.97
N MET A 266 -23.31 -5.30 30.26
CA MET A 266 -24.09 -5.09 29.06
C MET A 266 -25.43 -4.47 29.43
N ILE A 267 -25.83 -3.43 28.71
CA ILE A 267 -27.09 -2.73 28.92
C ILE A 267 -28.06 -3.08 27.79
N SER A 268 -29.26 -3.52 28.17
CA SER A 268 -30.32 -3.87 27.22
C SER A 268 -30.92 -2.63 26.55
N ARG A 269 -31.79 -2.83 25.56
CA ARG A 269 -32.51 -1.71 24.92
C ARG A 269 -33.39 -0.92 25.90
N THR A 270 -33.78 -1.51 27.03
CA THR A 270 -34.62 -0.87 28.06
C THR A 270 -33.79 -0.19 29.16
N GLY A 271 -32.47 -0.12 29.01
CA GLY A 271 -31.58 0.53 29.98
C GLY A 271 -31.27 -0.31 31.21
N ARG A 272 -31.65 -1.60 31.23
CA ARG A 272 -31.38 -2.53 32.34
C ARG A 272 -30.15 -3.39 32.05
N GLU A 273 -29.41 -3.76 33.08
CA GLU A 273 -28.33 -4.74 32.95
C GLU A 273 -28.86 -6.07 32.46
N VAL A 274 -28.15 -6.66 31.50
CA VAL A 274 -28.42 -8.01 31.02
C VAL A 274 -27.80 -8.99 32.00
N LYS A 275 -28.61 -9.86 32.60
CA LYS A 275 -28.16 -10.92 33.51
C LYS A 275 -28.28 -12.29 32.87
N LYS A 276 -27.38 -13.20 33.24
CA LYS A 276 -27.46 -14.64 32.93
C LYS A 276 -28.51 -15.31 33.82
N GLN A 277 -28.82 -16.58 33.53
CA GLN A 277 -29.75 -17.38 34.31
C GLN A 277 -29.34 -17.53 35.78
N ASP A 278 -28.03 -17.50 36.07
CA ASP A 278 -27.46 -17.55 37.43
C ASP A 278 -27.50 -16.20 38.18
N GLY A 279 -28.08 -15.15 37.59
CA GLY A 279 -28.17 -13.81 38.18
C GLY A 279 -26.92 -12.93 37.99
N THR A 280 -25.83 -13.46 37.43
CA THR A 280 -24.61 -12.67 37.15
C THR A 280 -24.77 -11.77 35.93
N SER A 281 -24.14 -10.59 35.94
CA SER A 281 -24.21 -9.66 34.81
C SER A 281 -23.42 -10.17 33.60
N VAL A 282 -24.02 -10.06 32.41
CA VAL A 282 -23.33 -10.31 31.14
C VAL A 282 -22.39 -9.13 30.88
N MET A 283 -21.10 -9.43 30.70
CA MET A 283 -20.08 -8.41 30.50
C MET A 283 -19.74 -8.26 29.01
N GLU A 284 -19.50 -7.04 28.57
CA GLU A 284 -18.99 -6.73 27.24
C GLU A 284 -17.82 -5.73 27.32
N GLU A 285 -16.91 -5.76 26.34
CA GLU A 285 -15.88 -4.74 26.20
C GLU A 285 -16.53 -3.41 25.81
N LYS A 286 -16.29 -2.37 26.61
CA LYS A 286 -16.75 -1.00 26.34
C LYS A 286 -15.58 -0.03 26.24
N PHE A 287 -15.72 0.96 25.38
CA PHE A 287 -14.76 2.04 25.20
C PHE A 287 -15.13 3.24 26.08
N GLN A 288 -14.15 3.83 26.75
CA GLN A 288 -14.32 5.03 27.56
C GLN A 288 -14.28 6.28 26.68
N VAL A 289 -15.44 6.88 26.41
CA VAL A 289 -15.52 8.12 25.61
C VAL A 289 -15.15 9.35 26.43
N THR A 290 -15.60 9.43 27.68
CA THR A 290 -15.21 10.46 28.64
C THR A 290 -15.06 9.83 30.01
N LEU A 291 -14.57 10.58 31.00
CA LEU A 291 -14.42 10.07 32.35
C LEU A 291 -15.74 9.43 32.83
N ASN A 292 -15.67 8.16 33.22
CA ASN A 292 -16.79 7.32 33.66
C ASN A 292 -17.93 7.06 32.64
N VAL A 293 -17.80 7.48 31.38
CA VAL A 293 -18.77 7.16 30.33
C VAL A 293 -18.22 6.07 29.41
N TRP A 294 -18.82 4.89 29.51
CA TRP A 294 -18.41 3.69 28.80
C TRP A 294 -19.46 3.27 27.78
N LYS A 295 -19.04 3.05 26.53
CA LYS A 295 -19.95 2.71 25.43
C LYS A 295 -19.48 1.48 24.65
N SER A 296 -20.41 0.58 24.36
CA SER A 296 -20.20 -0.52 23.43
C SER A 296 -20.15 -0.02 21.98
N LEU A 297 -19.69 -0.86 21.06
CA LEU A 297 -19.69 -0.53 19.63
C LEU A 297 -21.09 -0.15 19.12
N LYS A 298 -22.13 -0.81 19.64
CA LYS A 298 -23.53 -0.56 19.25
C LYS A 298 -24.00 0.81 19.76
N GLU A 299 -23.68 1.16 21.00
CA GLU A 299 -23.99 2.45 21.61
C GLU A 299 -23.28 3.58 20.85
N LEU A 300 -21.99 3.43 20.55
CA LEU A 300 -21.22 4.40 19.77
C LEU A 300 -21.78 4.64 18.36
N LYS A 301 -22.29 3.59 17.69
CA LYS A 301 -22.95 3.71 16.39
C LYS A 301 -24.31 4.40 16.51
N LYS A 302 -25.13 3.97 17.47
CA LYS A 302 -26.48 4.51 17.69
C LYS A 302 -26.46 5.99 18.04
N GLU A 303 -25.50 6.41 18.85
CA GLU A 303 -25.34 7.79 19.31
C GLU A 303 -24.38 8.60 18.42
N HIS A 304 -24.08 8.09 17.22
CA HIS A 304 -23.33 8.80 16.18
C HIS A 304 -21.90 9.24 16.52
N TYR A 305 -21.27 8.65 17.54
CA TYR A 305 -19.87 8.94 17.93
C TYR A 305 -18.88 8.56 16.82
N ILE A 306 -19.17 7.48 16.09
CA ILE A 306 -18.27 6.90 15.08
C ILE A 306 -18.92 6.80 13.69
N THR A 307 -20.13 7.36 13.53
CA THR A 307 -20.83 7.39 12.25
C THR A 307 -20.48 8.66 11.47
N GLY A 308 -20.63 8.60 10.15
CA GLY A 308 -20.36 9.71 9.25
C GLY A 308 -19.10 9.50 8.42
N VAL A 309 -18.85 10.48 7.54
CA VAL A 309 -17.80 10.40 6.51
C VAL A 309 -16.51 11.11 6.91
N THR A 310 -16.46 11.80 8.04
CA THR A 310 -15.23 12.46 8.48
C THR A 310 -14.32 11.47 9.22
N PRO A 311 -13.00 11.48 8.95
CA PRO A 311 -11.99 10.82 9.78
C PRO A 311 -12.05 11.25 11.25
N TYR A 312 -12.58 12.45 11.50
CA TYR A 312 -12.74 13.08 12.80
C TYR A 312 -14.23 13.35 13.04
N PRO A 313 -15.03 12.37 13.48
CA PRO A 313 -16.48 12.52 13.64
C PRO A 313 -16.81 13.74 14.50
N LEU A 314 -17.79 14.56 14.07
CA LEU A 314 -18.22 15.76 14.80
C LEU A 314 -18.74 15.41 16.21
N GLY A 315 -19.27 14.19 16.40
CA GLY A 315 -19.59 13.61 17.70
C GLY A 315 -18.39 13.33 18.62
N ALA A 316 -17.16 13.39 18.10
CA ALA A 316 -15.94 13.35 18.91
C ALA A 316 -15.60 14.71 19.54
N SER A 317 -16.38 15.78 19.27
CA SER A 317 -16.16 17.11 19.87
C SER A 317 -16.29 17.13 21.40
N GLY A 318 -16.98 16.15 22.01
CA GLY A 318 -17.06 15.99 23.47
C GLY A 318 -16.14 14.92 24.07
N SER A 319 -15.55 14.04 23.24
CA SER A 319 -14.78 12.87 23.70
C SER A 319 -13.31 12.99 23.27
N LYS A 320 -12.50 13.62 24.13
CA LYS A 320 -11.05 13.70 23.93
C LYS A 320 -10.42 12.30 23.77
N SER A 321 -10.87 11.34 24.58
CA SER A 321 -10.40 9.94 24.53
C SER A 321 -10.63 9.30 23.16
N LEU A 322 -11.85 9.36 22.61
CA LEU A 322 -12.16 8.78 21.31
C LEU A 322 -11.40 9.48 20.18
N LYS A 323 -11.31 10.81 20.23
CA LYS A 323 -10.57 11.59 19.23
C LYS A 323 -9.09 11.23 19.22
N ASP A 324 -8.47 11.16 20.40
CA ASP A 324 -7.05 10.81 20.54
C ASP A 324 -6.80 9.36 20.12
N TRP A 325 -7.73 8.45 20.41
CA TRP A 325 -7.66 7.06 19.95
C TRP A 325 -7.78 6.91 18.43
N LEU A 326 -8.73 7.60 17.80
CA LEU A 326 -8.92 7.56 16.34
C LEU A 326 -7.73 8.15 15.57
N LYS A 327 -6.97 9.08 16.17
CA LYS A 327 -5.73 9.61 15.59
C LYS A 327 -4.60 8.58 15.54
N LEU A 328 -4.67 7.50 16.32
CA LEU A 328 -3.67 6.43 16.26
C LEU A 328 -3.66 5.72 14.90
N ARG A 329 -4.71 5.85 14.08
CA ARG A 329 -4.68 5.44 12.66
C ARG A 329 -3.58 6.10 11.84
N PHE A 330 -3.12 7.28 12.26
CA PHE A 330 -2.02 7.97 11.60
C PHE A 330 -0.64 7.57 12.11
N LYS A 331 -0.58 6.66 13.11
CA LYS A 331 0.68 6.08 13.58
C LYS A 331 0.94 4.76 12.83
N PRO A 332 2.04 4.64 12.07
CA PRO A 332 2.31 3.46 11.24
C PRO A 332 2.20 2.13 11.97
N GLU A 333 2.82 2.00 13.15
CA GLU A 333 2.76 0.79 13.99
C GLU A 333 1.31 0.35 14.25
N TYR A 334 0.47 1.26 14.76
CA TYR A 334 -0.93 0.97 15.07
C TYR A 334 -1.72 0.61 13.81
N ALA A 335 -1.50 1.34 12.72
CA ALA A 335 -2.20 1.12 11.45
C ALA A 335 -1.88 -0.25 10.82
N ILE A 336 -0.61 -0.65 10.82
CA ILE A 336 -0.13 -1.92 10.27
C ILE A 336 -0.58 -3.08 11.15
N MET A 337 -0.41 -2.98 12.48
CA MET A 337 -0.83 -4.04 13.41
C MET A 337 -2.35 -4.25 13.37
N ALA A 338 -3.13 -3.17 13.33
CA ALA A 338 -4.58 -3.26 13.17
C ALA A 338 -4.99 -3.91 11.84
N ALA A 339 -4.31 -3.57 10.73
CA ALA A 339 -4.60 -4.15 9.42
C ALA A 339 -4.39 -5.66 9.41
N VAL A 340 -3.30 -6.10 10.01
CA VAL A 340 -2.97 -7.53 10.11
C VAL A 340 -3.93 -8.28 11.04
N ASP A 341 -4.28 -7.74 12.20
CA ASP A 341 -5.28 -8.38 13.09
C ASP A 341 -6.67 -8.47 12.44
N TYR A 342 -7.08 -7.41 11.73
CA TYR A 342 -8.34 -7.41 11.00
C TYR A 342 -8.34 -8.47 9.90
N ALA A 343 -7.24 -8.57 9.16
CA ALA A 343 -7.04 -9.56 8.12
C ALA A 343 -7.08 -11.00 8.68
N ILE A 344 -6.33 -11.30 9.74
CA ILE A 344 -6.35 -12.62 10.40
C ILE A 344 -7.74 -12.95 10.96
N THR A 345 -8.44 -11.97 11.53
CA THR A 345 -9.82 -12.18 11.99
C THR A 345 -10.74 -12.56 10.83
N ASN A 346 -10.64 -11.87 9.70
CA ASN A 346 -11.45 -12.17 8.52
C ASN A 346 -11.14 -13.56 7.96
N LEU A 347 -9.85 -13.95 7.89
CA LEU A 347 -9.44 -15.29 7.47
C LEU A 347 -10.00 -16.37 8.39
N LYS A 348 -9.91 -16.19 9.71
CA LYS A 348 -10.53 -17.11 10.69
C LYS A 348 -12.04 -17.20 10.51
N ALA A 349 -12.71 -16.08 10.27
CA ALA A 349 -14.14 -16.05 10.06
C ALA A 349 -14.57 -16.72 8.74
N LEU A 350 -13.77 -16.60 7.67
CA LEU A 350 -13.97 -17.35 6.44
C LEU A 350 -13.79 -18.86 6.67
N LYS A 351 -12.73 -19.27 7.37
CA LYS A 351 -12.52 -20.67 7.73
C LYS A 351 -13.71 -21.25 8.51
N ALA A 352 -14.22 -20.51 9.49
CA ALA A 352 -15.42 -20.89 10.24
C ALA A 352 -16.71 -20.96 9.39
N LYS A 353 -16.71 -20.39 8.19
CA LYS A 353 -17.79 -20.48 7.19
C LYS A 353 -17.57 -21.57 6.13
N GLY A 354 -16.54 -22.41 6.32
CA GLY A 354 -16.27 -23.59 5.50
C GLY A 354 -15.31 -23.37 4.33
N PHE A 355 -14.69 -22.19 4.20
CA PHE A 355 -13.70 -21.94 3.15
C PHE A 355 -12.34 -22.56 3.49
N ASN A 356 -11.66 -23.13 2.49
CA ASN A 356 -10.34 -23.76 2.69
C ASN A 356 -9.20 -22.73 2.77
N ILE A 357 -9.10 -22.05 3.92
CA ILE A 357 -8.08 -21.03 4.17
C ILE A 357 -6.69 -21.64 4.44
N ASP A 358 -6.64 -22.82 5.08
CA ASP A 358 -5.36 -23.47 5.43
C ASP A 358 -4.61 -23.97 4.19
N GLY A 359 -5.33 -24.30 3.11
CA GLY A 359 -4.76 -24.70 1.83
C GLY A 359 -4.16 -23.55 1.01
N LEU A 360 -4.26 -22.30 1.48
CA LEU A 360 -3.71 -21.14 0.80
C LEU A 360 -2.28 -20.83 1.29
N ASN A 361 -1.40 -20.50 0.36
CA ASN A 361 -0.12 -19.88 0.71
C ASN A 361 -0.29 -18.40 1.07
N ASP A 362 0.76 -17.73 1.54
CA ASP A 362 0.65 -16.36 2.03
C ASP A 362 0.41 -15.30 0.94
N ALA A 363 0.85 -15.54 -0.31
CA ALA A 363 0.51 -14.69 -1.45
C ALA A 363 -1.00 -14.77 -1.77
N GLU A 364 -1.57 -15.97 -1.67
CA GLU A 364 -2.99 -16.22 -1.87
C GLU A 364 -3.82 -15.61 -0.73
N LYS A 365 -3.37 -15.79 0.53
CA LYS A 365 -3.99 -15.13 1.69
C LYS A 365 -3.96 -13.63 1.53
N ALA A 366 -2.87 -13.00 1.09
CA ALA A 366 -2.80 -11.55 0.87
C ALA A 366 -3.95 -11.02 0.00
N LYS A 367 -4.31 -11.74 -1.07
CA LYS A 367 -5.45 -11.38 -1.94
C LYS A 367 -6.79 -11.51 -1.24
N VAL A 368 -6.98 -12.56 -0.43
CA VAL A 368 -8.20 -12.74 0.38
C VAL A 368 -8.29 -11.69 1.50
N MET A 369 -7.15 -11.34 2.10
CA MET A 369 -7.05 -10.28 3.10
C MET A 369 -7.47 -8.94 2.48
N TYR A 370 -6.94 -8.58 1.31
CA TYR A 370 -7.37 -7.37 0.61
C TYR A 370 -8.86 -7.41 0.23
N LEU A 371 -9.34 -8.53 -0.32
CA LEU A 371 -10.76 -8.71 -0.69
C LEU A 371 -11.69 -8.47 0.51
N THR A 372 -11.38 -9.08 1.65
CA THR A 372 -12.17 -8.93 2.89
C THR A 372 -11.99 -7.58 3.56
N HIS A 373 -10.83 -6.94 3.41
CA HIS A 373 -10.61 -5.58 3.86
C HIS A 373 -11.52 -4.61 3.09
N HIS A 374 -11.50 -4.72 1.76
CA HIS A 374 -12.13 -3.77 0.86
C HIS A 374 -13.66 -3.94 0.77
N LEU A 375 -14.17 -5.17 0.80
CA LEU A 375 -15.63 -5.42 0.78
C LEU A 375 -16.25 -5.54 2.18
N GLY A 376 -15.43 -5.80 3.20
CA GLY A 376 -15.91 -6.39 4.45
C GLY A 376 -16.27 -7.87 4.28
N LEU A 377 -16.23 -8.61 5.39
CA LEU A 377 -16.40 -10.08 5.41
C LEU A 377 -17.70 -10.55 4.71
N SER A 378 -18.84 -9.93 4.99
CA SER A 378 -20.13 -10.35 4.46
C SER A 378 -20.20 -10.27 2.93
N ASP A 379 -19.79 -9.12 2.36
CA ASP A 379 -19.84 -8.93 0.91
C ASP A 379 -18.70 -9.70 0.22
N ALA A 380 -17.56 -9.93 0.88
CA ALA A 380 -16.52 -10.84 0.39
C ALA A 380 -17.01 -12.29 0.27
N ILE A 381 -17.77 -12.81 1.25
CA ILE A 381 -18.37 -14.16 1.17
C ILE A 381 -19.28 -14.25 -0.05
N LYS A 382 -20.16 -13.26 -0.24
CA LYS A 382 -21.06 -13.20 -1.40
C LYS A 382 -20.28 -13.04 -2.70
N PHE A 383 -19.17 -12.30 -2.70
CA PHE A 383 -18.29 -12.18 -3.84
C PHE A 383 -17.70 -13.55 -4.22
N ILE A 384 -17.14 -14.30 -3.27
CA ILE A 384 -16.57 -15.62 -3.52
C ILE A 384 -17.63 -16.58 -4.08
N ARG A 385 -18.82 -16.59 -3.47
CA ARG A 385 -19.95 -17.46 -3.85
C ARG A 385 -20.73 -17.01 -5.09
N LYS A 386 -20.41 -15.84 -5.67
CA LYS A 386 -21.15 -15.22 -6.79
C LYS A 386 -22.61 -14.89 -6.44
N GLU A 387 -22.85 -14.46 -5.21
CA GLU A 387 -24.17 -14.12 -4.65
C GLU A 387 -24.41 -12.60 -4.50
N ILE A 388 -23.52 -11.75 -5.03
CA ILE A 388 -23.76 -10.30 -5.04
C ILE A 388 -24.86 -9.98 -6.05
N THR A 389 -25.90 -9.27 -5.61
CA THR A 389 -27.01 -8.83 -6.46
C THR A 389 -26.62 -7.64 -7.35
N GLU A 390 -27.31 -7.43 -8.47
CA GLU A 390 -27.07 -6.30 -9.39
C GLU A 390 -27.14 -4.94 -8.69
N SER A 391 -28.17 -4.70 -7.87
CA SER A 391 -28.28 -3.45 -7.11
C SER A 391 -27.09 -3.25 -6.17
N LYS A 392 -26.70 -4.29 -5.44
CA LYS A 392 -25.59 -4.21 -4.50
C LYS A 392 -24.25 -4.05 -5.21
N ALA A 393 -24.05 -4.71 -6.35
CA ALA A 393 -22.86 -4.56 -7.17
C ALA A 393 -22.74 -3.13 -7.72
N LYS A 394 -23.85 -2.52 -8.14
CA LYS A 394 -23.90 -1.12 -8.54
C LYS A 394 -23.48 -0.20 -7.40
N ASP A 395 -24.06 -0.38 -6.21
CA ASP A 395 -23.75 0.46 -5.04
C ASP A 395 -22.27 0.37 -4.67
N LEU A 396 -21.72 -0.86 -4.62
CA LEU A 396 -20.30 -1.10 -4.33
C LEU A 396 -19.41 -0.45 -5.39
N LEU A 397 -19.65 -0.73 -6.67
CA LEU A 397 -18.81 -0.23 -7.75
C LEU A 397 -18.84 1.30 -7.83
N VAL A 398 -20.01 1.92 -7.69
CA VAL A 398 -20.14 3.39 -7.65
C VAL A 398 -19.39 3.97 -6.45
N ALA A 399 -19.48 3.35 -5.27
CA ALA A 399 -18.74 3.82 -4.10
C ALA A 399 -17.22 3.74 -4.27
N GLN A 400 -16.74 2.74 -5.01
CA GLN A 400 -15.31 2.44 -5.14
C GLN A 400 -14.63 3.23 -6.26
N VAL A 401 -15.26 3.30 -7.45
CA VAL A 401 -14.66 3.95 -8.63
C VAL A 401 -15.37 5.24 -9.05
N GLY A 402 -16.51 5.56 -8.44
CA GLY A 402 -17.38 6.68 -8.83
C GLY A 402 -18.35 6.32 -9.96
N ALA A 403 -19.46 7.08 -10.05
CA ALA A 403 -20.57 6.78 -10.95
C ALA A 403 -20.18 6.67 -12.43
N GLU A 404 -19.35 7.59 -12.92
CA GLU A 404 -18.88 7.63 -14.32
C GLU A 404 -18.12 6.35 -14.69
N LYS A 405 -17.12 5.96 -13.88
CA LYS A 405 -16.33 4.74 -14.13
C LYS A 405 -17.16 3.49 -13.93
N ALA A 406 -18.05 3.48 -12.93
CA ALA A 406 -18.94 2.35 -12.69
C ALA A 406 -19.87 2.09 -13.89
N PHE A 407 -20.38 3.14 -14.52
CA PHE A 407 -21.19 3.02 -15.73
C PHE A 407 -20.39 2.51 -16.93
N LYS A 408 -19.11 2.90 -17.05
CA LYS A 408 -18.21 2.33 -18.07
C LYS A 408 -18.03 0.82 -17.89
N TYR A 409 -17.69 0.36 -16.68
CA TYR A 409 -17.58 -1.09 -16.40
C TYR A 409 -18.89 -1.84 -16.68
N TYR A 410 -20.04 -1.23 -16.38
CA TYR A 410 -21.33 -1.80 -16.73
C TYR A 410 -21.50 -1.99 -18.24
N GLN A 411 -21.13 -1.00 -19.05
CA GLN A 411 -21.22 -1.11 -20.52
C GLN A 411 -20.25 -2.15 -21.08
N ASP A 412 -18.99 -2.10 -20.64
CA ASP A 412 -17.92 -2.98 -21.10
C ASP A 412 -18.23 -4.46 -20.75
N GLU A 413 -18.89 -4.71 -19.61
CA GLU A 413 -19.23 -6.04 -19.10
C GLU A 413 -20.68 -6.46 -19.41
N HIS A 414 -21.10 -6.28 -20.67
CA HIS A 414 -22.39 -6.75 -21.19
C HIS A 414 -23.60 -6.27 -20.37
N LYS A 415 -23.60 -5.01 -19.90
CA LYS A 415 -24.70 -4.41 -19.14
C LYS A 415 -25.01 -5.15 -17.83
N SER A 416 -23.96 -5.58 -17.10
CA SER A 416 -24.09 -6.17 -15.76
C SER A 416 -23.16 -5.50 -14.77
N TYR A 417 -23.72 -4.95 -13.69
CA TYR A 417 -22.92 -4.41 -12.59
C TYR A 417 -22.24 -5.53 -11.80
N VAL A 418 -22.83 -6.73 -11.73
CA VAL A 418 -22.16 -7.88 -11.10
C VAL A 418 -20.88 -8.23 -11.85
N LYS A 419 -20.93 -8.35 -13.18
CA LYS A 419 -19.73 -8.61 -13.99
C LYS A 419 -18.74 -7.45 -13.92
N GLY A 420 -19.22 -6.22 -14.10
CA GLY A 420 -18.44 -4.99 -13.95
C GLY A 420 -17.66 -4.91 -12.64
N HIS A 421 -18.34 -5.11 -11.52
CA HIS A 421 -17.74 -5.06 -10.19
C HIS A 421 -16.70 -6.17 -9.98
N ARG A 422 -17.00 -7.39 -10.45
CA ARG A 422 -16.06 -8.51 -10.34
C ARG A 422 -14.81 -8.30 -11.19
N ALA A 423 -14.96 -7.85 -12.43
CA ALA A 423 -13.85 -7.59 -13.34
C ALA A 423 -12.93 -6.51 -12.74
N TRP A 424 -13.51 -5.37 -12.35
CA TRP A 424 -12.76 -4.28 -11.73
C TRP A 424 -12.00 -4.74 -10.48
N LEU A 425 -12.67 -5.35 -9.51
CA LEU A 425 -12.03 -5.70 -8.23
C LEU A 425 -10.98 -6.79 -8.40
N SER A 426 -11.23 -7.76 -9.28
CA SER A 426 -10.26 -8.82 -9.56
C SER A 426 -9.00 -8.27 -10.21
N ASN A 427 -9.14 -7.39 -11.20
CA ASN A 427 -8.01 -6.75 -11.87
C ASN A 427 -7.25 -5.87 -10.89
N PHE A 428 -7.96 -5.06 -10.12
CA PHE A 428 -7.33 -4.22 -9.09
C PHE A 428 -6.49 -5.05 -8.11
N ILE A 429 -7.04 -6.13 -7.55
CA ILE A 429 -6.31 -7.00 -6.62
C ILE A 429 -5.12 -7.69 -7.31
N ASN A 430 -5.28 -8.09 -8.57
CA ASN A 430 -4.21 -8.73 -9.33
C ASN A 430 -3.06 -7.77 -9.63
N ASP A 431 -3.35 -6.51 -9.87
CA ASP A 431 -2.37 -5.50 -10.25
C ASP A 431 -1.66 -4.90 -9.04
N ASN A 432 -2.32 -4.85 -7.88
CA ASN A 432 -1.79 -4.19 -6.68
C ASN A 432 -1.23 -5.15 -5.62
N ILE A 433 -1.73 -6.39 -5.53
CA ILE A 433 -1.17 -7.40 -4.62
C ILE A 433 -0.08 -8.17 -5.35
N LYS A 434 1.14 -7.64 -5.29
CA LYS A 434 2.35 -8.15 -5.94
C LYS A 434 3.46 -8.37 -4.91
N LEU A 435 3.60 -9.59 -4.42
CA LEU A 435 4.65 -9.89 -3.43
C LEU A 435 6.05 -9.82 -4.06
N VAL A 436 6.16 -10.05 -5.37
CA VAL A 436 7.44 -10.00 -6.10
C VAL A 436 8.20 -8.69 -5.91
N HIS A 437 7.49 -7.57 -5.69
CA HIS A 437 8.09 -6.25 -5.46
C HIS A 437 8.72 -6.09 -4.07
N PHE A 438 8.45 -7.01 -3.15
CA PHE A 438 8.88 -6.93 -1.76
C PHE A 438 9.91 -7.99 -1.39
N TYR A 439 10.37 -8.80 -2.34
CA TYR A 439 11.48 -9.71 -2.09
C TYR A 439 12.83 -9.05 -2.37
N CYS A 440 13.91 -9.49 -1.71
CA CYS A 440 15.24 -9.09 -2.17
C CYS A 440 15.51 -9.67 -3.57
N HIS A 441 16.40 -8.99 -4.29
CA HIS A 441 16.77 -9.38 -5.65
C HIS A 441 17.63 -10.65 -5.63
N GLU A 442 18.63 -10.70 -4.75
CA GLU A 442 19.45 -11.87 -4.50
C GLU A 442 18.71 -12.85 -3.58
N LEU A 443 18.47 -14.05 -4.10
CA LEU A 443 17.59 -15.04 -3.48
C LEU A 443 18.22 -15.71 -2.26
N ARG A 444 17.49 -15.74 -1.14
CA ARG A 444 17.58 -16.82 -0.15
C ARG A 444 16.33 -17.71 -0.26
N GLY A 445 16.33 -18.65 -1.21
CA GLY A 445 15.26 -19.67 -1.33
C GLY A 445 14.23 -19.41 -2.45
N ILE A 446 13.05 -20.01 -2.31
CA ILE A 446 11.98 -20.01 -3.34
C ILE A 446 11.00 -18.87 -3.09
N LYS A 447 10.87 -17.94 -4.06
CA LYS A 447 9.85 -16.89 -4.05
C LYS A 447 8.45 -17.49 -4.22
N ILE A 448 7.52 -17.11 -3.34
CA ILE A 448 6.10 -17.45 -3.54
C ILE A 448 5.59 -16.64 -4.72
N GLN A 449 5.13 -17.33 -5.77
CA GLN A 449 4.60 -16.68 -6.96
C GLN A 449 3.23 -16.04 -6.71
N ASP A 450 3.03 -14.86 -7.29
CA ASP A 450 1.73 -14.22 -7.34
C ASP A 450 0.79 -14.99 -8.28
N VAL A 451 -0.43 -15.27 -7.83
CA VAL A 451 -1.46 -15.93 -8.65
C VAL A 451 -2.67 -15.03 -8.85
N LEU A 452 -3.48 -15.29 -9.87
CA LEU A 452 -4.71 -14.54 -10.10
C LEU A 452 -5.73 -14.80 -8.99
N LEU A 453 -6.49 -13.78 -8.58
CA LEU A 453 -7.58 -13.91 -7.61
C LEU A 453 -8.60 -14.98 -8.03
N SER A 454 -8.85 -15.14 -9.33
CA SER A 454 -9.73 -16.20 -9.84
C SER A 454 -9.21 -17.60 -9.54
N THR A 455 -7.90 -17.81 -9.51
CA THR A 455 -7.26 -19.07 -9.10
C THR A 455 -7.40 -19.27 -7.60
N VAL A 456 -7.20 -18.23 -6.79
CA VAL A 456 -7.39 -18.28 -5.33
C VAL A 456 -8.82 -18.64 -4.98
N ILE A 457 -9.80 -18.02 -5.62
CA ILE A 457 -11.23 -18.27 -5.39
C ILE A 457 -11.62 -19.73 -5.70
N LYS A 458 -10.96 -20.39 -6.65
CA LYS A 458 -11.21 -21.82 -6.94
C LYS A 458 -10.68 -22.76 -5.85
N LYS A 459 -9.73 -22.31 -5.04
CA LYS A 459 -9.17 -23.08 -3.92
C LYS A 459 -9.95 -22.89 -2.62
N LEU A 460 -10.71 -21.81 -2.50
CA LEU A 460 -11.56 -21.46 -1.36
C LEU A 460 -12.83 -22.30 -1.33
#